data_AF-A0A0B2V8U2-F1
#
_entry.id   AF-A0A0B2V8U2-F1
#
_cell.length_a   1.000
_cell.length_b   1.000
_cell.length_c   1.000
_cell.angle_alpha   90.00
_cell.angle_beta   90.00
_cell.angle_gamma   90.00
#
_symmetry.space_group_name_H-M   'P 1'
#
loop_
_entity.id
_entity.type
_entity.pdbx_description
1 polymer ?
#
loop_
_entity_poly.entity_id
_entity_poly.type
_entity_poly.pdbx_seq_one_letter_code
_entity_poly.pdbx_strand_id
1 'polypeptide(L)'
;MPRIKNVMSKVYKSPRRPFEKERLDQELKLIGEFGLRNKREVWRVKYTLAKIRKAARTLLTLEEKDPRRLFEGNALLRRLVRIGVLSEDRMKLDYVLGLRVEDFLERRLQTQVFKLGLAKSIHHARDPRRLFEGNALLRRLVRIGVLSEDRMKLDYVLGLRVEDFLERRLQTQVFKLGLAKSIHHARVLIRQKHIRVRRQIVNVPSFIVRLDSQKHIDFSLKSPFGGGRPGRVKRRNAKKGSSGEGEGSEADE
;
A
#
# COMPACT_ATOMS: atom_id res chain seq x y z
N MET A 1 -31.76 -11.16 -5.11
CA MET A 1 -30.88 -10.00 -4.84
C MET A 1 -30.90 -9.05 -6.03
N PRO A 2 -31.23 -7.76 -5.86
CA PRO A 2 -31.18 -6.81 -6.97
C PRO A 2 -29.72 -6.61 -7.42
N ARG A 3 -29.47 -6.57 -8.74
CA ARG A 3 -28.13 -6.31 -9.29
C ARG A 3 -27.67 -4.91 -8.86
N ILE A 4 -26.56 -4.83 -8.14
CA ILE A 4 -25.90 -3.56 -7.82
C ILE A 4 -25.55 -2.87 -9.14
N LYS A 5 -26.08 -1.66 -9.35
CA LYS A 5 -25.78 -0.87 -10.54
C LYS A 5 -24.35 -0.34 -10.44
N ASN A 6 -23.42 -0.99 -11.13
CA ASN A 6 -22.07 -0.47 -11.28
C ASN A 6 -22.07 0.69 -12.26
N VAL A 7 -21.77 1.90 -11.77
CA VAL A 7 -21.64 3.10 -12.61
C VAL A 7 -20.29 3.05 -13.33
N MET A 8 -20.32 2.89 -14.65
CA MET A 8 -19.13 2.93 -15.50
C MET A 8 -19.08 4.23 -16.28
N SER A 9 -17.88 4.78 -16.50
CA SER A 9 -17.70 6.01 -17.28
C SER A 9 -16.57 5.90 -18.31
N LYS A 10 -16.74 6.56 -19.45
CA LYS A 10 -15.69 6.67 -20.46
C LYS A 10 -14.69 7.76 -20.06
N VAL A 11 -13.40 7.42 -20.19
CA VAL A 11 -12.27 8.31 -19.83
C VAL A 11 -11.54 8.90 -21.04
N TYR A 12 -11.93 8.53 -22.26
CA TYR A 12 -11.38 9.04 -23.52
C TYR A 12 -12.42 8.98 -24.63
N LYS A 13 -12.15 9.68 -25.73
CA LYS A 13 -12.92 9.60 -26.98
C LYS A 13 -11.97 9.46 -28.15
N SER A 14 -12.26 8.55 -29.07
CA SER A 14 -11.46 8.36 -30.29
C SER A 14 -11.66 9.55 -31.26
N PRO A 15 -10.63 9.90 -32.07
CA PRO A 15 -10.75 10.92 -33.12
C PRO A 15 -11.86 10.58 -34.12
N ARG A 16 -12.52 11.60 -34.65
CA ARG A 16 -13.54 11.43 -35.70
C ARG A 16 -12.94 10.94 -37.02
N ARG A 17 -11.77 11.49 -37.40
CA ARG A 17 -11.00 11.11 -38.60
C ARG A 17 -9.77 10.30 -38.19
N PRO A 18 -9.77 8.97 -38.42
CA PRO A 18 -8.68 8.09 -37.97
C PRO A 18 -7.33 8.33 -38.66
N PHE A 19 -7.33 8.74 -39.93
CA PHE A 19 -6.11 8.84 -40.75
C PHE A 19 -5.90 10.28 -41.25
N GLU A 20 -5.57 11.17 -40.33
CA GLU A 20 -5.30 12.58 -40.61
C GLU A 20 -3.84 12.85 -40.25
N LYS A 21 -3.00 13.12 -41.26
CA LYS A 21 -1.54 13.18 -41.12
C LYS A 21 -1.11 14.18 -40.04
N GLU A 22 -1.58 15.42 -40.12
CA GLU A 22 -1.25 16.49 -39.16
C GLU A 22 -1.56 16.09 -37.71
N ARG A 23 -2.72 15.48 -37.47
CA ARG A 23 -3.12 15.01 -36.14
C ARG A 23 -2.23 13.86 -35.67
N LEU A 24 -1.88 12.92 -36.55
CA LEU A 24 -1.02 11.79 -36.22
C LEU A 24 0.39 12.26 -35.85
N ASP A 25 0.93 13.23 -36.58
CA ASP A 25 2.25 13.81 -36.36
C ASP A 25 2.30 14.59 -35.04
N GLN A 26 1.28 15.43 -34.76
CA GLN A 26 1.15 16.13 -33.47
C GLN A 26 1.04 15.14 -32.29
N GLU A 27 0.24 14.08 -32.44
CA GLU A 27 0.10 13.07 -31.39
C GLU A 27 1.41 12.28 -31.18
N LEU A 28 2.16 12.00 -32.24
CA LEU A 28 3.46 11.34 -32.14
C LEU A 28 4.50 12.24 -31.46
N LYS A 29 4.52 13.54 -31.78
CA LYS A 29 5.39 14.52 -31.11
C LYS A 29 5.14 14.55 -29.60
N LEU A 30 3.87 14.65 -29.18
CA LEU A 30 3.48 14.58 -27.77
C LEU A 30 3.87 13.26 -27.09
N ILE A 31 3.75 12.14 -27.80
CA ILE A 31 4.14 10.84 -27.27
C ILE A 31 5.65 10.77 -27.04
N GLY A 32 6.45 11.30 -27.96
CA GLY A 32 7.90 11.36 -27.83
C GLY A 32 8.34 12.27 -26.68
N GLU A 33 7.89 13.52 -26.68
CA GLU A 33 8.29 14.54 -25.68
C GLU A 33 7.94 14.12 -24.25
N PHE A 34 6.76 13.56 -24.03
CA PHE A 34 6.26 13.18 -22.68
C PHE A 34 6.33 11.68 -22.38
N GLY A 35 6.98 10.89 -23.24
CA GLY A 35 7.21 9.46 -23.03
C GLY A 35 5.95 8.60 -22.88
N LEU A 36 4.86 8.95 -23.56
CA LEU A 36 3.55 8.28 -23.43
C LEU A 36 3.57 6.86 -23.99
N ARG A 37 2.72 5.95 -23.48
CA ARG A 37 2.68 4.56 -23.97
C ARG A 37 1.95 4.43 -25.30
N ASN A 38 0.84 5.13 -25.44
CA ASN A 38 -0.07 4.98 -26.55
C ASN A 38 -0.86 6.27 -26.81
N LYS A 39 -1.46 6.38 -27.99
CA LYS A 39 -2.34 7.49 -28.37
C LYS A 39 -3.56 7.63 -27.46
N ARG A 40 -3.99 6.52 -26.84
CA ARG A 40 -5.09 6.53 -25.86
C ARG A 40 -4.78 7.42 -24.65
N GLU A 41 -3.55 7.48 -24.17
CA GLU A 41 -3.15 8.40 -23.10
C GLU A 41 -3.31 9.86 -23.52
N VAL A 42 -2.89 10.22 -24.74
CA VAL A 42 -3.15 11.55 -25.32
C VAL A 42 -4.65 11.83 -25.38
N TRP A 43 -5.44 10.87 -25.86
CA TRP A 43 -6.90 11.03 -25.98
C TRP A 43 -7.61 11.16 -24.63
N ARG A 44 -7.09 10.57 -23.55
CA ARG A 44 -7.60 10.77 -22.20
C ARG A 44 -7.43 12.23 -21.76
N VAL A 45 -6.24 12.80 -21.96
CA VAL A 45 -5.95 14.19 -21.60
C VAL A 45 -6.74 15.16 -22.47
N LYS A 46 -6.83 14.92 -23.78
CA LYS A 46 -7.69 15.68 -24.70
C LYS A 46 -9.16 15.64 -24.24
N TYR A 47 -9.65 14.47 -23.81
CA TYR A 47 -11.02 14.32 -23.35
C TYR A 47 -11.30 15.04 -22.01
N THR A 48 -10.36 15.01 -21.07
CA THR A 48 -10.49 15.79 -19.82
C THR A 48 -10.44 17.29 -20.08
N LEU A 49 -9.53 17.76 -20.94
CA LEU A 49 -9.44 19.17 -21.34
C LEU A 49 -10.73 19.63 -22.03
N ALA A 50 -11.32 18.80 -22.89
CA ALA A 50 -12.59 19.09 -23.54
C ALA A 50 -13.75 19.23 -22.54
N LYS A 51 -13.79 18.41 -21.47
CA LYS A 51 -14.80 18.54 -20.39
C LYS A 51 -14.62 19.86 -19.63
N ILE A 52 -13.38 20.20 -19.28
CA ILE A 52 -13.04 21.44 -18.57
C ILE A 52 -13.44 22.65 -19.41
N ARG A 53 -13.07 22.68 -20.70
CA ARG A 53 -13.45 23.74 -21.64
C ARG A 53 -14.96 23.82 -21.88
N LYS A 54 -15.67 22.69 -21.87
CA LYS A 54 -17.13 22.70 -21.97
C LYS A 54 -17.76 23.38 -20.75
N ALA A 55 -17.29 23.03 -19.55
CA ALA A 55 -17.75 23.67 -18.31
C ALA A 55 -17.43 25.18 -18.30
N ALA A 56 -16.22 25.56 -18.68
CA ALA A 56 -15.84 26.98 -18.77
C ALA A 56 -16.73 27.75 -19.75
N ARG A 57 -17.00 27.20 -20.95
CA ARG A 57 -17.90 27.83 -21.93
C ARG A 57 -19.32 28.01 -21.40
N THR A 58 -19.87 27.02 -20.69
CA THR A 58 -21.22 27.15 -20.10
C THR A 58 -21.30 28.16 -18.97
N LEU A 59 -20.18 28.40 -18.26
CA LEU A 59 -20.13 29.42 -17.22
C LEU A 59 -19.92 30.81 -17.81
N LEU A 60 -19.17 30.90 -18.92
CA LEU A 60 -18.91 32.16 -19.62
C LEU A 60 -20.15 32.77 -20.27
N THR A 61 -21.18 31.97 -20.59
CA THR A 61 -22.47 32.46 -21.10
C THR A 61 -23.35 33.09 -20.02
N LEU A 62 -23.08 32.83 -18.74
CA LEU A 62 -23.82 33.42 -17.62
C LEU A 62 -23.25 34.81 -17.29
N GLU A 63 -24.07 35.66 -16.69
CA GLU A 63 -23.63 36.98 -16.22
C GLU A 63 -22.58 36.86 -15.10
N GLU A 64 -21.68 37.84 -14.97
CA GLU A 64 -20.56 37.79 -14.03
C GLU A 64 -20.99 37.63 -12.57
N LYS A 65 -22.14 38.19 -12.18
CA LYS A 65 -22.68 38.15 -10.82
C LYS A 65 -23.58 36.93 -10.56
N ASP A 66 -23.78 36.06 -11.55
CA ASP A 66 -24.60 34.87 -11.38
C ASP A 66 -24.00 33.92 -10.31
N PRO A 67 -24.79 33.43 -9.35
CA PRO A 67 -24.29 32.62 -8.24
C PRO A 67 -23.67 31.29 -8.70
N ARG A 68 -24.19 30.67 -9.78
CA ARG A 68 -23.60 29.45 -10.35
C ARG A 68 -22.25 29.75 -10.99
N ARG A 69 -22.12 30.87 -11.72
CA ARG A 69 -20.84 31.28 -12.31
C ARG A 69 -19.79 31.52 -11.23
N LEU A 70 -20.14 32.26 -10.18
CA LEU A 70 -19.22 32.55 -9.07
C LEU A 70 -18.79 31.28 -8.33
N PHE A 71 -19.73 30.38 -8.02
CA PHE A 71 -19.42 29.18 -7.26
C PHE A 71 -18.69 28.13 -8.10
N GLU A 72 -19.29 27.68 -9.20
CA GLU A 72 -18.71 26.62 -10.05
C GLU A 72 -17.44 27.10 -10.75
N GLY A 73 -17.39 28.37 -11.17
CA GLY A 73 -16.23 28.97 -11.82
C GLY A 73 -15.03 29.02 -10.88
N ASN A 74 -15.21 29.53 -9.66
CA ASN A 74 -14.13 29.56 -8.67
C ASN A 74 -13.67 28.15 -8.27
N ALA A 75 -14.61 27.19 -8.15
CA ALA A 75 -14.26 25.80 -7.88
C ALA A 75 -13.43 25.16 -9.01
N LEU A 76 -13.74 25.47 -10.27
CA LEU A 76 -12.97 25.02 -11.42
C LEU A 76 -11.56 25.62 -11.42
N LEU A 77 -11.44 26.94 -11.22
CA LEU A 77 -10.16 27.64 -11.20
C LEU A 77 -9.26 27.15 -10.06
N ARG A 78 -9.78 27.04 -8.83
CA ARG A 78 -9.04 26.51 -7.68
C ARG A 78 -8.52 25.09 -7.93
N ARG A 79 -9.29 24.25 -8.63
CA ARG A 79 -8.86 22.89 -8.98
C ARG A 79 -7.70 22.90 -9.96
N LEU A 80 -7.73 23.79 -10.97
CA LEU A 80 -6.65 23.90 -11.96
C LEU A 80 -5.36 24.47 -11.36
N VAL A 81 -5.47 25.45 -10.46
CA VAL A 81 -4.35 26.00 -9.69
C VAL A 81 -3.75 24.92 -8.78
N ARG A 82 -4.58 24.15 -8.07
CA ARG A 82 -4.09 23.05 -7.20
C ARG A 82 -3.33 21.96 -7.97
N ILE A 83 -3.76 21.64 -9.19
CA ILE A 83 -3.03 20.69 -10.05
C ILE A 83 -1.74 21.35 -10.58
N GLY A 84 -1.68 22.68 -10.63
CA GLY A 84 -0.57 23.48 -11.13
C GLY A 84 -0.59 23.64 -12.65
N VAL A 85 -1.77 23.52 -13.28
CA VAL A 85 -1.95 23.75 -14.73
C VAL A 85 -2.10 25.24 -15.03
N LEU A 86 -2.62 26.00 -14.06
CA LEU A 86 -2.83 27.45 -14.15
C LEU A 86 -2.05 28.14 -13.04
N SER A 87 -1.42 29.28 -13.32
CA SER A 87 -0.78 30.11 -12.30
C SER A 87 -1.83 30.91 -11.51
N GLU A 88 -1.48 31.32 -10.30
CA GLU A 88 -2.35 32.10 -9.42
C GLU A 88 -2.70 33.47 -10.02
N ASP A 89 -1.79 34.07 -10.79
CA ASP A 89 -2.01 35.34 -11.48
C ASP A 89 -3.05 35.25 -12.61
N ARG A 90 -3.33 34.03 -13.09
CA ARG A 90 -4.20 33.76 -14.26
C ARG A 90 -5.52 33.13 -13.88
N MET A 91 -6.05 33.41 -12.68
CA MET A 91 -7.35 32.90 -12.22
C MET A 91 -8.57 33.56 -12.90
N LYS A 92 -8.65 33.48 -14.23
CA LYS A 92 -9.84 33.88 -15.03
C LYS A 92 -10.31 32.71 -15.91
N LEU A 93 -11.62 32.65 -16.15
CA LEU A 93 -12.22 31.59 -16.97
C LEU A 93 -11.74 31.62 -18.43
N ASP A 94 -11.37 32.78 -18.96
CA ASP A 94 -10.89 32.94 -20.33
C ASP A 94 -9.57 32.18 -20.56
N TYR A 95 -8.65 32.21 -19.58
CA TYR A 95 -7.40 31.47 -19.65
C TYR A 95 -7.62 29.95 -19.68
N VAL A 96 -8.72 29.45 -19.13
CA VAL A 96 -9.09 28.03 -19.18
C VAL A 96 -9.37 27.59 -20.62
N LEU A 97 -9.90 28.48 -21.47
CA LEU A 97 -10.12 28.18 -22.89
C LEU A 97 -8.80 28.07 -23.67
N GLY A 98 -7.77 28.82 -23.26
CA GLY A 98 -6.44 28.80 -23.88
C GLY A 98 -5.56 27.60 -23.50
N LEU A 99 -5.94 26.80 -22.51
CA LEU A 99 -5.12 25.67 -22.03
C LEU A 99 -4.81 24.66 -23.13
N ARG A 100 -3.55 24.26 -23.23
CA ARG A 100 -3.11 23.24 -24.19
C ARG A 100 -3.00 21.89 -23.50
N VAL A 101 -2.71 20.84 -24.28
CA VAL A 101 -2.61 19.47 -23.76
C VAL A 101 -1.31 19.31 -22.96
N GLU A 102 -0.28 20.01 -23.40
CA GLU A 102 1.06 20.08 -22.82
C GLU A 102 0.99 20.53 -21.36
N ASP A 103 0.21 21.57 -21.04
CA ASP A 103 0.10 22.11 -19.67
C ASP A 103 -0.33 21.04 -18.64
N PHE A 104 -1.13 20.06 -19.06
CA PHE A 104 -1.51 18.92 -18.21
C PHE A 104 -0.43 17.82 -18.19
N LEU A 105 0.23 17.57 -19.33
CA LEU A 105 1.27 16.56 -19.44
C LEU A 105 2.55 16.95 -18.68
N GLU A 106 2.81 18.25 -18.55
CA GLU A 106 3.90 18.79 -17.75
C GLU A 106 3.77 18.46 -16.26
N ARG A 107 2.53 18.39 -15.75
CA ARG A 107 2.25 18.10 -14.33
C ARG A 107 2.27 16.61 -14.00
N ARG A 108 2.55 15.73 -14.97
CA ARG A 108 2.74 14.30 -14.72
C ARG A 108 4.01 14.07 -13.90
N LEU A 109 3.94 13.11 -12.98
CA LEU A 109 5.07 12.74 -12.13
C LEU A 109 6.31 12.41 -12.96
N GLN A 110 6.19 11.65 -14.05
CA GLN A 110 7.32 11.28 -14.90
C GLN A 110 8.01 12.51 -15.51
N THR A 111 7.22 13.47 -15.99
CA THR A 111 7.73 14.73 -16.55
C THR A 111 8.39 15.59 -15.48
N GLN A 112 7.79 15.68 -14.29
CA GLN A 112 8.36 16.42 -13.16
C GLN A 112 9.68 15.80 -12.67
N VAL A 113 9.75 14.47 -12.52
CA VAL A 113 10.96 13.74 -12.14
C VAL A 113 12.09 13.95 -13.17
N PHE A 114 11.76 13.95 -14.45
CA PHE A 114 12.73 14.23 -15.51
C PHE A 114 13.19 15.70 -15.49
N LYS A 115 12.27 16.67 -15.37
CA LYS A 115 12.59 18.11 -15.26
C LYS A 115 13.45 18.43 -14.02
N LEU A 116 13.26 17.71 -12.92
CA LEU A 116 14.06 17.83 -11.70
C LEU A 116 15.41 17.11 -11.78
N GLY A 117 15.75 16.46 -12.90
CA GLY A 117 17.03 15.77 -13.10
C GLY A 117 17.18 14.45 -12.33
N LEU A 118 16.12 13.97 -11.67
CA LEU A 118 16.14 12.74 -10.87
C LEU A 118 16.18 11.46 -11.74
N ALA A 119 15.82 11.57 -13.03
CA ALA A 119 15.89 10.48 -13.99
C ALA A 119 16.72 10.89 -15.21
N LYS A 120 17.54 9.96 -15.71
CA LYS A 120 18.39 10.17 -16.91
C LYS A 120 17.58 10.44 -18.20
N SER A 121 16.33 9.98 -18.29
CA SER A 121 15.44 10.19 -19.44
C SER A 121 13.96 10.09 -19.04
N ILE A 122 13.07 10.65 -19.85
CA ILE A 122 11.61 10.52 -19.64
C ILE A 122 11.14 9.06 -19.68
N HIS A 123 11.79 8.22 -20.50
CA HIS A 123 11.53 6.79 -20.57
C HIS A 123 12.04 6.05 -19.33
N HIS A 124 13.16 6.47 -18.76
CA HIS A 124 13.65 5.96 -17.48
C HIS A 124 12.70 6.31 -16.33
N ALA A 125 12.12 7.51 -16.33
CA ALA A 125 11.09 7.91 -15.36
C ALA A 125 9.79 7.09 -15.45
N ARG A 126 9.58 6.34 -16.55
CA ARG A 126 8.40 5.49 -16.77
C ARG A 126 8.51 4.09 -16.16
N ASP A 127 9.71 3.67 -15.74
CA ASP A 127 9.91 2.40 -15.05
C ASP A 127 10.17 2.61 -13.55
N PRO A 128 9.13 2.94 -12.76
CA PRO A 128 9.28 3.06 -11.31
C PRO A 128 9.59 1.72 -10.65
N ARG A 129 9.50 0.58 -11.37
CA ARG A 129 9.73 -0.74 -10.77
C ARG A 129 11.16 -0.88 -10.26
N ARG A 130 12.16 -0.50 -11.07
CA ARG A 130 13.56 -0.68 -10.67
C ARG A 130 13.97 0.20 -9.48
N LEU A 131 13.50 1.46 -9.44
CA LEU A 131 13.87 2.43 -8.40
C LEU A 131 12.97 2.37 -7.14
N PHE A 132 11.69 2.09 -7.30
CA PHE A 132 10.72 2.09 -6.20
C PHE A 132 10.43 0.69 -5.65
N GLU A 133 10.21 -0.31 -6.51
CA GLU A 133 9.95 -1.68 -6.06
C GLU A 133 11.22 -2.36 -5.56
N GLY A 134 12.38 -2.12 -6.19
CA GLY A 134 13.67 -2.62 -5.71
C GLY A 134 14.00 -2.16 -4.28
N ASN A 135 13.91 -0.85 -4.04
CA ASN A 135 14.12 -0.29 -2.70
C ASN A 135 13.03 -0.72 -1.71
N ALA A 136 11.77 -0.85 -2.15
CA ALA A 136 10.69 -1.32 -1.28
C ALA A 136 10.86 -2.80 -0.88
N LEU A 137 11.35 -3.64 -1.80
CA LEU A 137 11.69 -5.04 -1.56
C LEU A 137 12.82 -5.14 -0.54
N LEU A 138 13.92 -4.41 -0.75
CA LEU A 138 15.05 -4.37 0.18
C LEU A 138 14.62 -3.92 1.57
N ARG A 139 13.84 -2.83 1.69
CA ARG A 139 13.26 -2.38 2.98
C ARG A 139 12.38 -3.42 3.65
N ARG A 140 11.62 -4.21 2.87
CA ARG A 140 10.78 -5.28 3.41
C ARG A 140 11.62 -6.44 3.93
N LEU A 141 12.67 -6.85 3.21
CA LEU A 141 13.56 -7.94 3.61
C LEU A 141 14.37 -7.58 4.86
N VAL A 142 14.86 -6.34 4.94
CA VAL A 142 15.51 -5.80 6.14
C VAL A 142 14.55 -5.78 7.33
N ARG A 143 13.32 -5.27 7.17
CA ARG A 143 12.32 -5.24 8.25
C ARG A 143 11.93 -6.63 8.77
N ILE A 144 11.87 -7.61 7.88
CA ILE A 144 11.61 -9.00 8.25
C ILE A 144 12.83 -9.58 8.97
N GLY A 145 14.05 -9.11 8.66
CA GLY A 145 15.31 -9.60 9.20
C GLY A 145 15.91 -10.76 8.39
N VAL A 146 15.54 -10.89 7.12
CA VAL A 146 16.15 -11.86 6.17
C VAL A 146 17.47 -11.33 5.62
N LEU A 147 17.60 -10.00 5.52
CA LEU A 147 18.78 -9.31 5.01
C LEU A 147 19.28 -8.31 6.05
N SER A 148 20.60 -8.17 6.21
CA SER A 148 21.19 -7.15 7.08
C SER A 148 21.20 -5.77 6.40
N GLU A 149 21.23 -4.71 7.20
CA GLU A 149 21.24 -3.32 6.70
C GLU A 149 22.46 -3.03 5.80
N ASP A 150 23.61 -3.65 6.11
CA ASP A 150 24.85 -3.50 5.34
C ASP A 150 24.78 -4.13 3.94
N ARG A 151 23.84 -5.06 3.73
CA ARG A 151 23.68 -5.83 2.49
C ARG A 151 22.47 -5.38 1.67
N MET A 152 22.07 -4.12 1.78
CA MET A 152 20.90 -3.55 1.10
C MET A 152 21.14 -3.30 -0.41
N LYS A 153 21.58 -4.34 -1.14
CA LYS A 153 21.75 -4.37 -2.60
C LYS A 153 20.97 -5.54 -3.19
N LEU A 154 20.48 -5.38 -4.42
CA LEU A 154 19.67 -6.40 -5.09
C LEU A 154 20.43 -7.70 -5.37
N ASP A 155 21.75 -7.63 -5.54
CA ASP A 155 22.58 -8.80 -5.84
C ASP A 155 22.54 -9.83 -4.68
N TYR A 156 22.47 -9.36 -3.44
CA TYR A 156 22.33 -10.23 -2.27
C TYR A 156 20.95 -10.87 -2.15
N VAL A 157 19.91 -10.30 -2.77
CA VAL A 157 18.56 -10.88 -2.78
C VAL A 157 18.53 -12.16 -3.62
N LEU A 158 19.31 -12.22 -4.71
CA LEU A 158 19.40 -13.39 -5.56
C LEU A 158 20.10 -14.58 -4.86
N GLY A 159 20.96 -14.30 -3.88
CA GLY A 159 21.65 -15.32 -3.09
C GLY A 159 20.89 -15.79 -1.85
N LEU A 160 19.66 -15.33 -1.61
CA LEU A 160 18.86 -15.75 -0.46
C LEU A 160 18.46 -17.21 -0.60
N ARG A 161 18.59 -17.96 0.50
CA ARG A 161 18.19 -19.36 0.57
C ARG A 161 16.87 -19.52 1.32
N VAL A 162 16.26 -20.70 1.22
CA VAL A 162 14.95 -20.97 1.85
C VAL A 162 15.07 -20.93 3.38
N GLU A 163 16.22 -21.31 3.91
CA GLU A 163 16.52 -21.32 5.34
C GLU A 163 16.34 -19.93 5.95
N ASP A 164 16.81 -18.88 5.27
CA ASP A 164 16.77 -17.49 5.76
C ASP A 164 15.32 -17.04 6.06
N PHE A 165 14.34 -17.54 5.30
CA PHE A 165 12.92 -17.27 5.55
C PHE A 165 12.33 -18.17 6.63
N LEU A 166 12.74 -19.44 6.68
CA LEU A 166 12.29 -20.39 7.71
C LEU A 166 12.76 -19.97 9.11
N GLU A 167 13.93 -19.34 9.21
CA GLU A 167 14.44 -18.79 10.46
C GLU A 167 13.57 -17.67 11.02
N ARG A 168 12.83 -16.93 10.19
CA ARG A 168 11.98 -15.80 10.62
C ARG A 168 10.59 -16.21 11.06
N ARG A 169 10.26 -17.51 11.05
CA ARG A 169 8.97 -18.02 11.52
C ARG A 169 8.89 -17.95 13.05
N LEU A 170 7.71 -17.68 13.58
CA LEU A 170 7.48 -17.63 15.02
C LEU A 170 7.85 -18.96 15.68
N GLN A 171 7.61 -20.09 15.02
CA GLN A 171 7.99 -21.42 15.50
C GLN A 171 9.50 -21.56 15.77
N THR A 172 10.34 -21.14 14.83
CA THR A 172 11.81 -21.23 14.94
C THR A 172 12.35 -20.17 15.88
N GLN A 173 11.78 -18.97 15.88
CA GLN A 173 12.13 -17.89 16.80
C GLN A 173 11.86 -18.26 18.26
N VAL A 174 10.70 -18.86 18.58
CA VAL A 174 10.35 -19.30 19.93
C VAL A 174 11.30 -20.39 20.45
N PHE A 175 11.74 -21.29 19.56
CA PHE A 175 12.75 -22.30 19.91
C PHE A 175 14.14 -21.67 20.13
N LYS A 176 14.59 -20.80 19.22
CA LYS A 176 15.87 -20.08 19.35
C LYS A 176 15.94 -19.19 20.60
N LEU A 177 14.81 -18.61 21.03
CA LEU A 177 14.70 -17.83 22.26
C LEU A 177 14.65 -18.67 23.55
N GLY A 178 14.68 -20.01 23.45
CA GLY A 178 14.67 -20.91 24.61
C GLY A 178 13.31 -21.07 25.31
N LEU A 179 12.24 -20.47 24.78
CA LEU A 179 10.88 -20.59 25.34
C LEU A 179 10.28 -21.99 25.17
N ALA A 180 10.85 -22.80 24.28
CA ALA A 180 10.42 -24.16 24.03
C ALA A 180 11.61 -25.11 23.94
N LYS A 181 11.45 -26.32 24.47
CA LYS A 181 12.48 -27.38 24.45
C LYS A 181 12.79 -27.93 23.04
N SER A 182 11.85 -27.83 22.10
CA SER A 182 12.01 -28.31 20.73
C SER A 182 11.15 -27.51 19.75
N ILE A 183 11.46 -27.62 18.46
CA ILE A 183 10.69 -26.99 17.37
C ILE A 183 9.24 -27.48 17.35
N HIS A 184 9.01 -28.75 17.68
CA HIS A 184 7.66 -29.34 17.80
C HIS A 184 6.93 -28.81 19.03
N HIS A 185 7.64 -28.67 20.15
CA HIS A 185 7.08 -28.07 21.37
C HIS A 185 6.68 -26.61 21.14
N ALA A 186 7.51 -25.82 20.46
CA ALA A 186 7.18 -24.45 20.08
C ALA A 186 5.88 -24.37 19.27
N ARG A 187 5.68 -25.29 18.31
CA ARG A 187 4.46 -25.34 17.49
C ARG A 187 3.21 -25.57 18.33
N VAL A 188 3.28 -26.48 19.30
CA VAL A 188 2.18 -26.81 20.21
C VAL A 188 1.84 -25.60 21.09
N LEU A 189 2.84 -24.96 21.70
CA LEU A 189 2.65 -23.76 22.51
C LEU A 189 1.98 -22.61 21.74
N ILE A 190 2.38 -22.40 20.48
CA ILE A 190 1.77 -21.37 19.61
C ILE A 190 0.31 -21.74 19.33
N ARG A 191 0.04 -22.97 18.87
CA ARG A 191 -1.33 -23.42 18.53
C ARG A 191 -2.28 -23.36 19.73
N GLN A 192 -1.78 -23.69 20.92
CA GLN A 192 -2.53 -23.63 22.17
C GLN A 192 -2.67 -22.22 22.74
N LYS A 193 -2.23 -21.18 22.01
CA LYS A 193 -2.39 -19.76 22.36
C LYS A 193 -1.58 -19.34 23.61
N HIS A 194 -0.47 -20.03 23.88
CA HIS A 194 0.41 -19.70 25.02
C HIS A 194 1.41 -18.58 24.73
N ILE A 195 1.67 -18.28 23.46
CA ILE A 195 2.69 -17.29 23.06
C ILE A 195 2.04 -16.02 22.55
N ARG A 196 2.58 -14.87 22.98
CA ARG A 196 2.23 -13.54 22.47
C ARG A 196 3.42 -12.89 21.76
N VAL A 197 3.09 -12.06 20.78
CA VAL A 197 4.04 -11.14 20.13
C VAL A 197 3.56 -9.73 20.45
N ARG A 198 4.35 -8.98 21.22
CA ARG A 198 3.92 -7.72 21.86
C ARG A 198 2.65 -7.90 22.69
N ARG A 199 1.55 -7.27 22.28
CA ARG A 199 0.25 -7.31 22.98
C ARG A 199 -0.70 -8.39 22.43
N GLN A 200 -0.37 -8.99 21.28
CA GLN A 200 -1.27 -9.90 20.57
C GLN A 200 -0.89 -11.36 20.79
N ILE A 201 -1.87 -12.20 21.09
CA ILE A 201 -1.69 -13.66 21.11
C ILE A 201 -1.70 -14.17 19.67
N VAL A 202 -0.65 -14.87 19.27
CA VAL A 202 -0.51 -15.40 17.90
C VAL A 202 -0.64 -16.92 17.94
N ASN A 203 -1.59 -17.46 17.18
CA ASN A 203 -1.88 -18.90 17.14
C ASN A 203 -1.44 -19.60 15.85
N VAL A 204 -0.69 -18.90 14.99
CA VAL A 204 -0.21 -19.40 13.69
C VAL A 204 1.31 -19.60 13.75
N PRO A 205 1.83 -20.85 13.71
CA PRO A 205 3.27 -21.12 13.73
C PRO A 205 4.05 -20.54 12.54
N SER A 206 3.39 -20.37 11.39
CA SER A 206 3.96 -19.78 10.17
C SER A 206 4.02 -18.25 10.19
N PHE A 207 3.65 -17.60 11.30
CA PHE A 207 3.72 -16.15 11.42
C PHE A 207 5.17 -15.66 11.27
N ILE A 208 5.40 -14.68 10.40
CA ILE A 208 6.73 -14.11 10.17
C ILE A 208 6.98 -13.00 11.18
N VAL A 209 8.03 -13.17 12.00
CA VAL A 209 8.42 -12.24 13.05
C VAL A 209 9.31 -11.14 12.46
N ARG A 210 8.90 -9.89 12.63
CA ARG A 210 9.71 -8.70 12.30
C ARG A 210 10.75 -8.45 13.39
N LEU A 211 11.88 -7.83 13.04
CA LEU A 211 12.96 -7.51 13.98
C LEU A 211 12.45 -6.71 15.20
N ASP A 212 11.64 -5.67 14.98
CA ASP A 212 11.07 -4.83 16.06
C ASP A 212 10.15 -5.59 17.03
N SER A 213 9.57 -6.69 16.57
CA SER A 213 8.65 -7.52 17.36
C SER A 213 9.36 -8.69 18.02
N GLN A 214 10.56 -9.05 17.56
CA GLN A 214 11.32 -10.20 18.05
C GLN A 214 11.67 -10.08 19.53
N LYS A 215 12.04 -8.87 20.00
CA LYS A 215 12.33 -8.59 21.41
C LYS A 215 11.12 -8.76 22.34
N HIS A 216 9.92 -8.79 21.78
CA HIS A 216 8.65 -8.79 22.52
C HIS A 216 7.91 -10.12 22.37
N ILE A 217 8.63 -11.23 22.22
CA ILE A 217 8.08 -12.57 22.20
C ILE A 217 8.17 -13.15 23.60
N ASP A 218 7.03 -13.51 24.17
CA ASP A 218 6.95 -14.03 25.53
C ASP A 218 5.67 -14.88 25.70
N PHE A 219 5.52 -15.54 26.83
CA PHE A 219 4.27 -16.17 27.22
C PHE A 219 3.16 -15.12 27.38
N SER A 220 1.94 -15.53 27.03
CA SER A 220 0.75 -14.72 27.25
C SER A 220 0.48 -14.60 28.75
N LEU A 221 0.15 -13.41 29.24
CA LEU A 221 -0.23 -13.19 30.65
C LEU A 221 -1.45 -14.02 31.07
N LYS A 222 -2.31 -14.40 30.11
CA LYS A 222 -3.47 -15.27 30.34
C LYS A 222 -3.11 -16.76 30.40
N SER A 223 -1.91 -17.11 29.94
CA SER A 223 -1.42 -18.48 29.91
C SER A 223 -0.99 -18.92 31.31
N PRO A 224 -1.15 -20.21 31.67
CA PRO A 224 -0.57 -20.75 32.90
C PRO A 224 0.93 -20.50 33.04
N PHE A 225 1.66 -20.48 31.91
CA PHE A 225 3.10 -20.23 31.88
C PHE A 225 3.49 -18.75 32.05
N GLY A 226 2.53 -17.83 31.92
CA GLY A 226 2.74 -16.38 32.07
C GLY A 226 2.10 -15.80 33.33
N GLY A 227 1.86 -16.63 34.35
CA GLY A 227 1.20 -16.23 35.62
C GLY A 227 -0.33 -16.32 35.62
N GLY A 228 -0.93 -16.83 34.54
CA GLY A 228 -2.37 -17.05 34.44
C GLY A 228 -2.86 -18.27 35.24
N ARG A 229 -4.17 -18.36 35.46
CA ARG A 229 -4.78 -19.48 36.19
C ARG A 229 -4.51 -20.82 35.48
N PRO A 230 -4.19 -21.90 36.22
CA PRO A 230 -4.04 -23.24 35.65
C PRO A 230 -5.25 -23.70 34.84
N GLY A 231 -4.99 -24.45 33.75
CA GLY A 231 -6.02 -24.93 32.83
C GLY A 231 -6.99 -25.95 33.45
N ARG A 232 -8.13 -26.16 32.79
CA ARG A 232 -9.25 -27.00 33.27
C ARG A 232 -8.83 -28.38 33.76
N VAL A 233 -8.01 -29.11 32.98
CA VAL A 233 -7.59 -30.48 33.31
C VAL A 233 -6.73 -30.50 34.58
N LYS A 234 -5.76 -29.59 34.69
CA LYS A 234 -4.90 -29.49 35.89
C LYS A 234 -5.73 -29.17 37.13
N ARG A 235 -6.70 -28.25 37.03
CA ARG A 235 -7.63 -27.95 38.14
C ARG A 235 -8.54 -29.13 38.50
N ARG A 236 -9.06 -29.84 37.49
CA ARG A 236 -9.91 -31.03 37.71
C ARG A 236 -9.13 -32.13 38.44
N ASN A 237 -7.89 -32.40 38.02
CA ASN A 237 -7.05 -33.41 38.64
C ASN A 237 -6.64 -33.01 40.06
N ALA A 238 -6.29 -31.74 40.30
CA ALA A 238 -6.01 -31.24 41.65
C ALA A 238 -7.22 -31.39 42.58
N LYS A 239 -8.43 -31.09 42.10
CA LYS A 239 -9.67 -31.28 42.86
C LYS A 239 -9.98 -32.76 43.15
N LYS A 240 -9.60 -33.68 42.25
CA LYS A 240 -9.76 -35.13 42.44
C LYS A 240 -8.72 -35.68 43.43
N GLY A 241 -7.51 -35.14 43.44
CA GLY A 241 -6.48 -35.48 44.44
C GLY A 241 -6.88 -35.03 45.85
N SER A 242 -7.37 -33.80 45.99
CA SER A 242 -7.80 -33.27 47.30
C SER A 242 -9.02 -33.98 47.89
N SER A 243 -9.87 -34.60 47.05
CA SER A 243 -11.00 -35.41 47.53
C SER A 243 -10.61 -36.85 47.91
N GLY A 244 -9.44 -37.33 47.49
CA GLY A 244 -8.96 -38.68 47.82
C GLY A 244 -8.09 -38.76 49.07
N GLU A 245 -7.54 -37.63 49.54
CA GLU A 245 -6.73 -37.56 50.77
C GLU A 245 -7.58 -37.32 52.03
N GLY A 246 -8.87 -36.99 51.90
CA GLY A 246 -9.76 -36.68 53.04
C GLY A 246 -10.63 -37.84 53.55
N GLU A 247 -10.50 -39.04 52.99
CA GLU A 247 -11.32 -40.22 53.35
C GLU A 247 -10.52 -41.33 54.08
N GLY A 248 -9.26 -41.07 54.45
CA GLY A 248 -8.34 -42.07 54.98
C GLY A 248 -7.83 -41.87 56.42
N SER A 249 -8.44 -41.00 57.22
CA SER A 249 -7.98 -40.73 58.60
C SER A 249 -9.12 -40.59 59.61
N GLU A 250 -10.08 -41.50 59.58
CA GLU A 250 -11.11 -41.68 60.63
C GLU A 250 -11.45 -43.17 60.75
N ALA A 251 -10.49 -43.97 61.19
CA ALA A 251 -10.70 -45.32 61.73
C ALA A 251 -9.39 -45.78 62.40
N ASP A 252 -9.19 -45.38 63.66
CA ASP A 252 -8.39 -46.11 64.66
C ASP A 252 -8.60 -45.41 66.02
N GLU A 253 -9.71 -45.72 66.68
CA GLU A 253 -9.90 -45.77 68.14
C GLU A 253 -10.68 -47.04 68.49
#